data_AF-A0A3D4QRA4-F1
#
_entry.id   AF-A0A3D4QRA4-F1
#
_cell.length_a   1.000
_cell.length_b   1.000
_cell.length_c   1.000
_cell.angle_alpha   90.00
_cell.angle_beta   90.00
_cell.angle_gamma   90.00
#
_symmetry.space_group_name_H-M   'P 1'
#
loop_
_entity.id
_entity.type
_entity.pdbx_description
1 polymer ?
#
loop_
_entity_poly.entity_id
_entity_poly.type
_entity_poly.pdbx_seq_one_letter_code
_entity_poly.pdbx_strand_id
1 'polypeptide(L)'
;MPNTKNYMEQGGERWVVGGTLEMSDGTHLVIGESTLEALLSGKLTSTTEAFNAKLTANPAAVQADSTAVDIAGLVSDFNALLAKLKTAGLMANE
;
A
#
# COMPACT_ATOMS: atom_id res chain seq x y z
N MET A 1 30.86 32.48 -20.59
CA MET A 1 31.39 31.14 -20.31
C MET A 1 30.18 30.20 -20.23
N PRO A 2 30.14 29.07 -20.97
CA PRO A 2 29.04 28.12 -20.85
C PRO A 2 29.00 27.56 -19.42
N ASN A 3 27.80 27.18 -18.96
CA ASN A 3 27.64 26.52 -17.68
C ASN A 3 28.34 25.15 -17.73
N THR A 4 29.49 25.02 -17.08
CA THR A 4 30.28 23.78 -17.10
C THR A 4 29.80 22.75 -16.08
N LYS A 5 29.03 23.18 -15.07
CA LYS A 5 28.44 22.27 -14.09
C LYS A 5 27.19 21.58 -14.62
N ASN A 6 26.46 22.23 -15.53
CA ASN A 6 25.26 21.66 -16.12
C ASN A 6 25.27 21.83 -17.64
N TYR A 7 25.37 20.72 -18.37
CA TYR A 7 25.54 20.71 -19.82
C TYR A 7 24.84 19.53 -20.48
N MET A 8 24.60 19.65 -21.78
CA MET A 8 24.13 18.55 -22.63
C MET A 8 25.32 17.86 -23.29
N GLU A 9 25.33 16.54 -23.33
CA GLU A 9 26.32 15.74 -24.08
C GLU A 9 25.65 14.93 -25.19
N GLN A 10 26.46 14.31 -26.06
CA GLN A 10 26.00 13.44 -27.15
C GLN A 10 25.01 14.11 -28.11
N GLY A 11 25.27 15.37 -28.47
CA GLY A 11 24.40 16.09 -29.41
C GLY A 11 23.01 16.45 -28.85
N GLY A 12 22.83 16.43 -27.52
CA GLY A 12 21.58 16.84 -26.87
C GLY A 12 20.76 15.67 -26.31
N GLU A 13 21.19 14.43 -26.52
CA GLU A 13 20.48 13.23 -26.04
C GLU A 13 20.54 13.05 -24.52
N ARG A 14 21.53 13.66 -23.86
CA ARG A 14 21.72 13.50 -22.42
C ARG A 14 22.00 14.83 -21.72
N TRP A 15 21.29 15.04 -20.62
CA TRP A 15 21.49 16.17 -19.71
C TRP A 15 22.31 15.76 -18.48
N VAL A 16 23.41 16.44 -18.21
CA VAL A 16 24.28 16.20 -17.05
C VAL A 16 24.15 17.36 -16.07
N VAL A 17 23.58 17.11 -14.89
CA VAL A 17 23.41 18.11 -13.82
C VAL A 17 24.42 17.87 -12.69
N GLY A 18 25.43 18.74 -12.57
CA GLY A 18 26.46 18.68 -11.52
C GLY A 18 26.04 19.25 -10.16
N GLY A 19 24.74 19.31 -9.87
CA GLY A 19 24.14 19.84 -8.64
C GLY A 19 22.80 19.17 -8.34
N THR A 20 22.00 19.75 -7.44
CA THR A 20 20.66 19.22 -7.13
C THR A 20 19.66 19.59 -8.20
N LEU A 21 18.86 18.61 -8.65
CA LEU A 21 17.66 18.86 -9.43
C LEU A 21 16.47 18.98 -8.46
N GLU A 22 15.91 20.18 -8.37
CA GLU A 22 14.68 20.44 -7.62
C GLU A 22 13.50 20.54 -8.60
N MET A 23 12.37 19.95 -8.22
CA MET A 23 11.12 20.01 -8.96
C MET A 23 10.12 20.83 -8.15
N SER A 24 9.59 21.89 -8.74
CA SER A 24 8.55 22.70 -8.09
C SER A 24 7.26 21.92 -7.94
N ASP A 25 6.40 22.36 -7.02
CA ASP A 25 5.05 21.83 -6.88
C ASP A 25 4.29 21.87 -8.23
N GLY A 26 3.54 20.81 -8.52
CA GLY A 26 2.81 20.64 -9.79
C GLY A 26 3.67 20.33 -11.02
N THR A 27 4.98 20.04 -10.89
CA THR A 27 5.83 19.58 -12.02
C THR A 27 6.05 18.07 -11.99
N HIS A 28 6.16 17.44 -13.17
CA HIS A 28 6.28 15.98 -13.31
C HIS A 28 7.61 15.59 -13.97
N LEU A 29 8.24 14.52 -13.46
CA LEU A 29 9.34 13.84 -14.14
C LEU A 29 8.75 12.79 -15.07
N VAL A 30 9.06 12.88 -16.36
CA VAL A 30 8.63 11.92 -17.38
C VAL A 30 9.86 11.13 -17.82
N ILE A 31 9.84 9.80 -17.64
CA ILE A 31 10.93 8.90 -18.05
C ILE A 31 10.37 7.97 -19.14
N GLY A 32 10.46 8.40 -20.40
CA GLY A 32 9.85 7.70 -21.53
C GLY A 32 8.31 7.85 -21.56
N GLU A 33 7.61 6.90 -22.19
CA GLU A 33 6.14 6.90 -22.27
C GLU A 33 5.46 6.59 -20.92
N SER A 34 6.25 6.36 -19.88
CA SER A 34 5.79 6.16 -18.51
C SER A 34 6.07 7.41 -17.66
N THR A 35 5.04 7.92 -16.99
CA THR A 35 5.22 8.94 -15.96
C THR A 35 5.88 8.31 -14.73
N LEU A 36 6.60 9.09 -13.93
CA LEU A 36 7.14 8.63 -12.64
C LEU A 36 6.02 8.08 -11.72
N GLU A 37 4.78 8.53 -11.92
CA GLU A 37 3.57 8.02 -11.27
C GLU A 37 3.28 6.54 -11.59
N ALA A 38 3.64 6.05 -12.79
CA ALA A 38 3.53 4.63 -13.13
C ALA A 38 4.58 3.76 -12.40
N LEU A 39 5.80 4.29 -12.20
CA LEU A 39 6.85 3.62 -11.43
C LEU A 39 6.56 3.62 -9.92
N LEU A 40 6.01 4.74 -9.40
CA LEU A 40 5.62 4.84 -8.00
C LEU A 40 4.36 4.03 -7.73
N SER A 41 3.32 4.08 -8.56
CA SER A 41 2.14 3.21 -8.40
C SER A 41 2.52 1.74 -8.47
N GLY A 42 3.39 1.28 -9.37
CA GLY A 42 3.79 -0.14 -9.39
C GLY A 42 4.41 -0.65 -8.07
N LYS A 43 5.19 0.18 -7.35
CA LYS A 43 5.88 -0.20 -6.11
C LYS A 43 5.17 0.25 -4.82
N LEU A 44 4.35 1.30 -4.91
CA LEU A 44 3.56 1.87 -3.82
C LEU A 44 2.16 1.24 -3.77
N THR A 45 1.56 0.80 -4.89
CA THR A 45 0.25 0.13 -4.91
C THR A 45 0.29 -1.20 -4.17
N SER A 46 1.38 -1.95 -4.23
CA SER A 46 1.56 -3.17 -3.42
C SER A 46 1.65 -2.86 -1.91
N THR A 47 2.16 -1.69 -1.53
CA THR A 47 2.11 -1.22 -0.13
C THR A 47 0.80 -0.54 0.23
N THR A 48 0.09 0.10 -0.69
CA THR A 48 -1.20 0.77 -0.45
C THR A 48 -2.33 -0.23 -0.34
N GLU A 49 -2.36 -1.30 -1.14
CA GLU A 49 -3.32 -2.40 -0.98
C GLU A 49 -3.05 -3.18 0.31
N ALA A 50 -1.80 -3.49 0.62
CA ALA A 50 -1.44 -4.18 1.86
C ALA A 50 -1.67 -3.29 3.11
N PHE A 51 -1.41 -1.99 3.02
CA PHE A 51 -1.67 -1.03 4.08
C PHE A 51 -3.17 -0.74 4.22
N ASN A 52 -3.90 -0.55 3.12
CA ASN A 52 -5.34 -0.41 3.14
C ASN A 52 -6.00 -1.66 3.69
N ALA A 53 -5.60 -2.86 3.29
CA ALA A 53 -6.12 -4.11 3.87
C ALA A 53 -5.86 -4.21 5.38
N LYS A 54 -4.73 -3.70 5.88
CA LYS A 54 -4.45 -3.60 7.33
C LYS A 54 -5.24 -2.48 8.02
N LEU A 55 -5.53 -1.39 7.32
CA LEU A 55 -6.26 -0.21 7.81
C LEU A 55 -7.78 -0.40 7.73
N THR A 56 -8.27 -1.26 6.83
CA THR A 56 -9.67 -1.67 6.67
C THR A 56 -9.99 -2.99 7.35
N ALA A 57 -9.15 -3.46 8.29
CA ALA A 57 -9.55 -4.51 9.23
C ALA A 57 -10.74 -3.99 10.05
N ASN A 58 -11.93 -4.18 9.50
CA ASN A 58 -13.19 -3.76 10.07
C ASN A 58 -13.37 -4.52 11.38
N PRO A 59 -13.91 -3.91 12.45
CA PRO A 59 -14.19 -4.63 13.67
C PRO A 59 -14.95 -5.92 13.35
N ALA A 60 -14.59 -7.03 14.01
CA ALA A 60 -15.35 -8.25 13.85
C ALA A 60 -16.82 -7.99 14.17
N ALA A 61 -17.71 -8.66 13.43
CA ALA A 61 -19.14 -8.58 13.68
C ALA A 61 -19.43 -8.90 15.16
N VAL A 62 -20.43 -8.22 15.74
CA VAL A 62 -20.79 -8.39 17.15
C VAL A 62 -21.07 -9.86 17.46
N GLN A 63 -20.48 -10.35 18.55
CA GLN A 63 -20.79 -11.66 19.15
C GLN A 63 -21.73 -11.43 20.32
N ALA A 64 -22.87 -12.13 20.33
CA ALA A 64 -23.79 -12.14 21.47
C ALA A 64 -23.17 -12.93 22.63
N ASP A 65 -23.62 -12.63 23.86
CA ASP A 65 -23.24 -13.38 25.05
C ASP A 65 -23.58 -14.87 24.88
N SER A 66 -22.68 -15.74 25.35
CA SER A 66 -22.95 -17.18 25.36
C SER A 66 -24.03 -17.52 26.38
N THR A 67 -25.02 -18.27 25.95
CA THR A 67 -26.08 -18.85 26.80
C THR A 67 -25.93 -20.35 26.96
N ALA A 68 -24.77 -20.90 26.58
CA ALA A 68 -24.48 -22.32 26.62
C ALA A 68 -24.54 -22.86 28.06
N VAL A 69 -25.24 -23.97 28.24
CA VAL A 69 -25.35 -24.71 29.51
C VAL A 69 -24.55 -26.02 29.50
N ASP A 70 -23.94 -26.35 28.36
CA ASP A 70 -23.13 -27.53 28.16
C ASP A 70 -21.93 -27.24 27.24
N ILE A 71 -21.06 -28.23 27.11
CA ILE A 71 -19.83 -28.13 26.31
C ILE A 71 -20.17 -27.98 24.82
N ALA A 72 -21.23 -28.65 24.35
CA ALA A 72 -21.62 -28.60 22.94
C ALA A 72 -22.04 -27.18 22.52
N GLY A 73 -22.81 -26.50 23.37
CA GLY A 73 -23.18 -25.08 23.19
C GLY A 73 -21.97 -24.17 23.22
N LEU A 74 -21.03 -24.38 24.15
CA LEU A 74 -19.81 -23.56 24.24
C LEU A 74 -18.96 -23.67 22.98
N VAL A 75 -18.77 -24.89 22.46
CA VAL A 75 -18.02 -25.14 21.22
C VAL A 75 -18.70 -24.44 20.04
N SER A 76 -20.03 -24.47 19.97
CA SER A 76 -20.79 -23.77 18.94
C SER A 76 -20.57 -22.25 18.99
N ASP A 77 -20.78 -21.63 20.16
CA ASP A 77 -20.62 -20.18 20.34
C ASP A 77 -19.18 -19.72 20.06
N PHE A 78 -18.21 -20.52 20.50
CA PHE A 78 -16.79 -20.23 20.27
C PHE A 78 -16.42 -20.30 18.79
N ASN A 79 -16.87 -21.35 18.07
CA ASN A 79 -16.61 -21.46 16.64
C ASN A 79 -17.28 -20.34 15.83
N ALA A 80 -18.44 -19.84 16.28
CA ALA A 80 -19.07 -18.66 15.68
C ALA A 80 -18.22 -17.39 15.83
N LEU A 81 -17.59 -17.19 17.00
CA LEU A 81 -16.64 -16.09 17.21
C LEU A 81 -15.41 -16.23 16.29
N LEU A 82 -14.83 -17.43 16.18
CA LEU A 82 -13.68 -17.67 15.30
C LEU A 82 -14.01 -17.32 13.85
N ALA A 83 -15.19 -17.71 13.37
CA ALA A 83 -15.64 -17.38 12.02
C ALA A 83 -15.75 -15.86 11.77
N LYS A 84 -16.23 -15.11 12.77
CA LYS A 84 -16.32 -13.63 12.70
C LYS A 84 -14.94 -12.98 12.67
N LEU A 85 -13.98 -13.49 13.46
CA LEU A 85 -12.61 -13.00 13.47
C LEU A 85 -11.88 -13.28 12.15
N LYS A 86 -12.06 -14.48 11.59
CA LYS A 86 -11.52 -14.85 10.26
C LYS A 86 -12.10 -13.95 9.16
N THR A 87 -13.42 -13.78 9.15
CA THR A 87 -14.11 -12.88 8.19
C THR A 87 -13.63 -11.43 8.28
N ALA A 88 -13.31 -10.96 9.49
CA ALA A 88 -12.79 -9.62 9.73
C ALA A 88 -11.30 -9.44 9.36
N GLY A 89 -10.61 -10.51 8.97
CA GLY A 89 -9.17 -10.48 8.72
C GLY A 89 -8.33 -10.31 9.99
N LEU A 90 -8.93 -10.49 11.17
CA LEU A 90 -8.25 -10.40 12.48
C LEU A 90 -7.62 -11.73 12.88
N MET A 91 -7.95 -12.82 12.18
CA MET A 91 -7.42 -14.17 12.36
C MET A 91 -7.14 -14.78 10.99
N ALA A 92 -6.09 -15.58 10.87
CA ALA A 92 -5.76 -16.26 9.62
C ALA A 92 -6.86 -17.25 9.19
N ASN A 93 -7.09 -17.33 7.88
CA ASN A 93 -7.89 -18.40 7.28
C ASN A 93 -7.00 -19.63 7.08
N GLU A 94 -7.62 -20.82 7.12
CA GLU A 94 -6.95 -22.09 6.80
C GLU A 94 -6.64 -22.19 5.30
#